data_AF-A0A2T6G4G5-F1
#
_entry.id   AF-A0A2T6G4G5-F1
#
_cell.length_a   1.000
_cell.length_b   1.000
_cell.length_c   1.000
_cell.angle_alpha   90.00
_cell.angle_beta   90.00
_cell.angle_gamma   90.00
#
_symmetry.space_group_name_H-M   'P 1'
#
loop_
_entity.id
_entity.type
_entity.pdbx_description
1 polymer ?
#
loop_
_entity_poly.entity_id
_entity_poly.type
_entity_poly.pdbx_seq_one_letter_code
_entity_poly.pdbx_strand_id
1 'polypeptide(L)'
;MEHAHTEGEHRFPSPEQDFEIYKAARSEGDFQHALYHMACALSTDPANAEWLDSLNGWIDAGEDLLPFVPVEENNYFAVMAVRAYIYARMNKFNDAFGLLGQVIKVKPEVPYLVWVSEWEPRIAGVDHIEEGTIIGFVSGVLRSLDMLEGNVRHKALAALVSMLRKMCQAHPKAYMLFWLLSSMYRRQEDVLAAFAAAKTAYKLNKCWNTAIGMALCFKAQGNIRKAAGFYKKAGRLDPGNEAGYLDLGDLYLENGLYKKALKAYNKAADIQPGHEWAVPSILYCEYMIKQDAERLGKIEAYIKANTSNGRARELLKPLLPGSELPFVDYIPEPQEATINVLRQVAEQNPDLESGGTISLTISHLEAPSAIRAMELYLNKFGRSANPPKLNLTIDNVPEPDPRQPIAENGAMLWNYEGPIAQPAMPEPSGRAVDAVRRLAMTPYQIEDWYRTAGELAQSLTPAYLPDLLAVLTHPPEPPESVSSWHWLQRIQYAAVFLMARLSPSKPSEALLSLCHGQSDWPVNAAVAVLAYEAQGDPELEKAVSELFLRLMERIPQEGYCFFTYALICSWLQLSSIDVKLREQLEQWKNDLEQRE
;
A
#
# COMPACT_ATOMS: atom_id res chain seq x y z
N MET A 1 36.55 14.99 -31.11
CA MET A 1 35.64 15.21 -32.24
C MET A 1 34.35 15.76 -31.66
N GLU A 2 33.94 16.93 -32.16
CA GLU A 2 32.67 17.57 -31.85
C GLU A 2 31.50 16.63 -32.19
N HIS A 3 30.58 16.43 -31.25
CA HIS A 3 29.19 16.15 -31.60
C HIS A 3 28.27 16.79 -30.54
N ALA A 4 27.61 17.85 -31.02
CA ALA A 4 26.28 18.35 -30.66
C ALA A 4 25.70 17.97 -29.30
N HIS A 5 25.64 18.96 -28.42
CA HIS A 5 24.61 19.05 -27.39
C HIS A 5 23.24 19.22 -28.07
N THR A 6 22.43 18.16 -28.09
CA THR A 6 20.97 18.27 -28.22
C THR A 6 20.35 18.02 -26.86
N GLU A 7 19.69 19.05 -26.34
CA GLU A 7 18.76 18.99 -25.22
C GLU A 7 17.65 17.98 -25.54
N GLY A 8 17.80 16.76 -25.03
CA GLY A 8 16.76 15.74 -25.03
C GLY A 8 16.28 15.54 -23.60
N GLU A 9 14.96 15.57 -23.40
CA GLU A 9 14.31 15.06 -22.19
C GLU A 9 15.02 13.78 -21.71
N HIS A 10 15.65 13.81 -20.53
CA HIS A 10 16.20 12.60 -19.91
C HIS A 10 15.02 11.69 -19.49
N ARG A 11 14.43 10.99 -20.47
CA ARG A 11 13.60 9.81 -20.22
C ARG A 11 14.55 8.74 -19.71
N PHE A 12 14.43 8.39 -18.44
CA PHE A 12 15.10 7.22 -17.90
C PHE A 12 14.66 5.99 -18.72
N PRO A 13 15.60 5.12 -19.15
CA PRO A 13 15.27 3.91 -19.90
C PRO A 13 14.28 3.02 -19.14
N SER A 14 13.44 2.26 -19.86
CA SER A 14 12.71 1.14 -19.27
C SER A 14 13.68 0.00 -18.89
N PRO A 15 13.29 -0.96 -18.03
CA PRO A 15 14.15 -2.09 -17.68
C PRO A 15 14.61 -2.92 -18.87
N GLU A 16 13.75 -3.10 -19.87
CA GLU A 16 14.07 -3.79 -21.12
C GLU A 16 15.03 -2.96 -21.97
N GLN A 17 14.84 -1.63 -22.01
CA GLN A 17 15.77 -0.73 -22.68
C GLN A 17 17.14 -0.72 -22.00
N ASP A 18 17.19 -0.69 -20.67
CA ASP A 18 18.41 -0.87 -19.88
C ASP A 18 19.09 -2.20 -20.24
N PHE A 19 18.34 -3.29 -20.38
CA PHE A 19 18.91 -4.57 -20.78
C PHE A 19 19.44 -4.58 -22.23
N GLU A 20 18.77 -3.89 -23.17
CA GLU A 20 19.30 -3.69 -24.53
C GLU A 20 20.58 -2.83 -24.53
N ILE A 21 20.63 -1.75 -23.75
CA ILE A 21 21.82 -0.90 -23.60
C ILE A 21 22.96 -1.72 -22.99
N TYR A 22 22.68 -2.56 -21.99
CA TYR A 22 23.64 -3.51 -21.43
C TYR A 22 24.25 -4.40 -22.51
N LYS A 23 23.43 -5.00 -23.38
CA LYS A 23 23.92 -5.87 -24.45
C LYS A 23 24.79 -5.11 -25.45
N ALA A 24 24.38 -3.90 -25.84
CA ALA A 24 25.14 -3.05 -26.76
C ALA A 24 26.49 -2.64 -26.15
N ALA A 25 26.50 -2.04 -24.96
CA ALA A 25 27.71 -1.61 -24.26
C ALA A 25 28.69 -2.77 -24.02
N ARG A 26 28.17 -3.96 -23.66
CA ARG A 26 28.99 -5.17 -23.52
C ARG A 26 29.65 -5.57 -24.84
N SER A 27 28.94 -5.50 -25.97
CA SER A 27 29.51 -5.82 -27.29
C SER A 27 30.57 -4.82 -27.75
N GLU A 28 30.50 -3.58 -27.27
CA GLU A 28 31.45 -2.50 -27.56
C GLU A 28 32.68 -2.51 -26.62
N GLY A 29 32.66 -3.34 -25.56
CA GLY A 29 33.74 -3.43 -24.58
C GLY A 29 33.65 -2.41 -23.44
N ASP A 30 32.54 -1.67 -23.33
CA ASP A 30 32.29 -0.74 -22.23
C ASP A 30 31.61 -1.45 -21.05
N PHE A 31 32.42 -2.17 -20.27
CA PHE A 31 31.94 -3.08 -19.23
C PHE A 31 31.35 -2.38 -18.02
N GLN A 32 31.85 -1.19 -17.66
CA GLN A 32 31.30 -0.41 -16.55
C GLN A 32 29.90 0.10 -16.89
N HIS A 33 29.73 0.65 -18.09
CA HIS A 33 28.44 1.10 -18.57
C HIS A 33 27.44 -0.05 -18.72
N ALA A 34 27.90 -1.20 -19.22
CA ALA A 34 27.08 -2.41 -19.30
C ALA A 34 26.57 -2.83 -17.91
N LEU A 35 27.46 -3.00 -16.92
CA LEU A 35 27.05 -3.43 -15.57
C LEU A 35 26.16 -2.42 -14.86
N TYR A 36 26.31 -1.12 -15.14
CA TYR A 36 25.40 -0.10 -14.64
C TYR A 36 23.97 -0.31 -15.15
N HIS A 37 23.78 -0.52 -16.46
CA HIS A 37 22.45 -0.74 -17.01
C HIS A 37 21.87 -2.11 -16.63
N MET A 38 22.70 -3.15 -16.51
CA MET A 38 22.27 -4.42 -15.90
C MET A 38 21.74 -4.22 -14.47
N ALA A 39 22.42 -3.40 -13.67
CA ALA A 39 21.97 -3.07 -12.33
C ALA A 39 20.65 -2.30 -12.33
N CYS A 40 20.46 -1.33 -13.23
CA CYS A 40 19.18 -0.63 -13.40
C CYS A 40 18.04 -1.59 -13.72
N ALA A 41 18.23 -2.49 -14.71
CA ALA A 41 17.23 -3.51 -15.06
C ALA A 41 16.89 -4.40 -13.84
N LEU A 42 17.90 -5.02 -13.21
CA LEU A 42 17.72 -5.89 -12.04
C LEU A 42 17.18 -5.17 -10.80
N SER A 43 17.24 -3.83 -10.72
CA SER A 43 16.59 -3.08 -9.63
C SER A 43 15.07 -3.07 -9.72
N THR A 44 14.52 -3.37 -10.90
CA THR A 44 13.07 -3.43 -11.13
C THR A 44 12.52 -4.85 -11.01
N ASP A 45 13.24 -5.83 -11.55
CA ASP A 45 12.94 -7.26 -11.40
C ASP A 45 14.22 -8.06 -11.10
N PRO A 46 14.60 -8.19 -9.81
CA PRO A 46 15.75 -8.99 -9.40
C PRO A 46 15.63 -10.48 -9.74
N ALA A 47 14.42 -11.00 -10.02
CA ALA A 47 14.19 -12.42 -10.26
C ALA A 47 14.17 -12.78 -11.76
N ASN A 48 14.40 -11.80 -12.65
CA ASN A 48 14.37 -12.03 -14.09
C ASN A 48 15.44 -13.03 -14.52
N ALA A 49 15.00 -14.20 -14.99
CA ALA A 49 15.90 -15.30 -15.34
C ALA A 49 16.82 -14.96 -16.52
N GLU A 50 16.33 -14.26 -17.54
CA GLU A 50 17.11 -13.92 -18.73
C GLU A 50 18.27 -12.98 -18.37
N TRP A 51 17.99 -11.96 -17.56
CA TRP A 51 19.00 -10.97 -17.17
C TRP A 51 20.06 -11.59 -16.26
N LEU A 52 19.62 -12.37 -15.27
CA LEU A 52 20.52 -13.12 -14.41
C LEU A 52 21.36 -14.11 -15.20
N ASP A 53 20.78 -14.88 -16.14
CA ASP A 53 21.53 -15.83 -16.97
C ASP A 53 22.59 -15.14 -17.83
N SER A 54 22.31 -13.94 -18.34
CA SER A 54 23.29 -13.15 -19.10
C SER A 54 24.45 -12.65 -18.24
N LEU A 55 24.16 -12.15 -17.03
CA LEU A 55 25.17 -11.78 -16.03
C LEU A 55 25.98 -13.00 -15.57
N ASN A 56 25.30 -14.12 -15.31
CA ASN A 56 25.89 -15.39 -14.91
C ASN A 56 26.86 -15.91 -15.95
N GLY A 57 26.47 -15.89 -17.23
CA GLY A 57 27.34 -16.29 -18.33
C GLY A 57 28.60 -15.43 -18.44
N TRP A 58 28.53 -14.16 -18.01
CA TRP A 58 29.69 -13.28 -17.95
C TRP A 58 30.63 -13.64 -16.79
N ILE A 59 30.07 -13.87 -15.61
CA ILE A 59 30.85 -14.28 -14.42
C ILE A 59 31.51 -15.65 -14.66
N ASP A 60 30.77 -16.60 -15.26
CA ASP A 60 31.26 -17.95 -15.52
C ASP A 60 32.33 -18.01 -16.63
N ALA A 61 32.43 -16.97 -17.47
CA ALA A 61 33.53 -16.82 -18.43
C ALA A 61 34.89 -16.52 -17.75
N GLY A 62 34.89 -16.23 -16.43
CA GLY A 62 36.11 -16.02 -15.65
C GLY A 62 36.68 -14.61 -15.73
N GLU A 63 35.91 -13.65 -16.24
CA GLU A 63 36.29 -12.23 -16.28
C GLU A 63 36.19 -11.60 -14.88
N ASP A 64 37.20 -10.82 -14.47
CA ASP A 64 37.13 -10.07 -13.20
C ASP A 64 36.26 -8.82 -13.40
N LEU A 65 35.00 -8.92 -13.00
CA LEU A 65 34.01 -7.85 -13.16
C LEU A 65 34.08 -6.79 -12.05
N LEU A 66 34.74 -7.09 -10.92
CA LEU A 66 34.75 -6.22 -9.75
C LEU A 66 35.36 -4.82 -10.00
N PRO A 67 36.38 -4.63 -10.85
CA PRO A 67 36.89 -3.30 -11.20
C PRO A 67 35.85 -2.41 -11.89
N PHE A 68 34.86 -2.98 -12.57
CA PHE A 68 33.82 -2.25 -13.31
C PHE A 68 32.59 -1.90 -12.46
N VAL A 69 32.55 -2.34 -11.21
CA VAL A 69 31.52 -1.98 -10.22
C VAL A 69 32.18 -1.47 -8.93
N PRO A 70 33.03 -0.43 -8.98
CA PRO A 70 33.87 0.00 -7.84
C PRO A 70 33.02 0.39 -6.63
N VAL A 71 33.59 0.39 -5.42
CA VAL A 71 32.91 0.84 -4.18
C VAL A 71 33.33 2.28 -3.89
N GLU A 72 32.39 3.23 -3.98
CA GLU A 72 32.59 4.67 -3.80
C GLU A 72 31.51 5.25 -2.88
N GLU A 73 31.77 6.41 -2.26
CA GLU A 73 30.92 7.02 -1.21
C GLU A 73 29.49 7.39 -1.63
N ASN A 74 29.14 7.33 -2.93
CA ASN A 74 27.80 7.67 -3.44
C ASN A 74 27.28 6.72 -4.53
N ASN A 75 27.70 5.45 -4.50
CA ASN A 75 27.25 4.51 -5.53
C ASN A 75 25.75 4.26 -5.53
N TYR A 76 25.20 4.11 -6.73
CA TYR A 76 23.84 3.66 -6.95
C TYR A 76 23.63 2.29 -6.30
N PHE A 77 22.57 2.15 -5.48
CA PHE A 77 22.33 0.95 -4.68
C PHE A 77 22.26 -0.33 -5.52
N ALA A 78 21.72 -0.24 -6.73
CA ALA A 78 21.58 -1.40 -7.61
C ALA A 78 22.94 -1.91 -8.11
N VAL A 79 23.90 -1.01 -8.35
CA VAL A 79 25.28 -1.41 -8.71
C VAL A 79 25.92 -2.18 -7.56
N MET A 80 25.67 -1.76 -6.32
CA MET A 80 26.11 -2.48 -5.13
C MET A 80 25.39 -3.83 -4.96
N ALA A 81 24.12 -3.92 -5.37
CA ALA A 81 23.40 -5.19 -5.43
C ALA A 81 24.05 -6.17 -6.41
N VAL A 82 24.35 -5.71 -7.65
CA VAL A 82 25.05 -6.51 -8.66
C VAL A 82 26.44 -6.91 -8.18
N ARG A 83 27.18 -6.01 -7.53
CA ARG A 83 28.47 -6.35 -6.91
C ARG A 83 28.33 -7.45 -5.84
N ALA A 84 27.31 -7.36 -4.98
CA ALA A 84 27.02 -8.40 -3.99
C ALA A 84 26.69 -9.75 -4.65
N TYR A 85 25.96 -9.72 -5.77
CA TYR A 85 25.65 -10.90 -6.57
C TYR A 85 26.91 -11.52 -7.20
N ILE A 86 27.80 -10.70 -7.75
CA ILE A 86 29.12 -11.15 -8.26
C ILE A 86 29.91 -11.81 -7.13
N TYR A 87 29.99 -11.21 -5.94
CA TYR A 87 30.65 -11.82 -4.78
C TYR A 87 30.08 -13.20 -4.43
N ALA A 88 28.75 -13.35 -4.40
CA ALA A 88 28.10 -14.64 -4.11
C ALA A 88 28.47 -15.71 -5.15
N ARG A 89 28.52 -15.34 -6.43
CA ARG A 89 28.91 -16.23 -7.54
C ARG A 89 30.38 -16.64 -7.49
N MET A 90 31.24 -15.78 -6.95
CA MET A 90 32.64 -16.09 -6.64
C MET A 90 32.82 -16.87 -5.32
N ASN A 91 31.72 -17.30 -4.67
CA ASN A 91 31.70 -17.93 -3.34
C ASN A 91 32.28 -17.06 -2.20
N LYS A 92 32.35 -15.73 -2.39
CA LYS A 92 32.79 -14.75 -1.38
C LYS A 92 31.60 -14.28 -0.54
N PHE A 93 31.03 -15.20 0.24
CA PHE A 93 29.76 -14.96 0.93
C PHE A 93 29.81 -13.91 2.05
N ASN A 94 30.96 -13.66 2.69
CA ASN A 94 31.05 -12.57 3.66
C ASN A 94 30.79 -11.20 3.01
N ASP A 95 31.46 -10.94 1.89
CA ASP A 95 31.31 -9.70 1.13
C ASP A 95 29.89 -9.61 0.53
N ALA A 96 29.38 -10.72 -0.01
CA ALA A 96 28.05 -10.78 -0.60
C ALA A 96 26.95 -10.44 0.41
N PHE A 97 26.91 -11.09 1.56
CA PHE A 97 25.89 -10.84 2.58
C PHE A 97 26.07 -9.49 3.27
N GLY A 98 27.32 -9.07 3.50
CA GLY A 98 27.62 -7.76 4.06
C GLY A 98 27.08 -6.63 3.19
N LEU A 99 27.34 -6.68 1.88
CA LEU A 99 26.89 -5.65 0.94
C LEU A 99 25.39 -5.75 0.63
N LEU A 100 24.88 -6.96 0.36
CA LEU A 100 23.44 -7.14 0.09
C LEU A 100 22.58 -6.70 1.27
N GLY A 101 23.00 -7.00 2.50
CA GLY A 101 22.31 -6.57 3.72
C GLY A 101 22.21 -5.04 3.83
N GLN A 102 23.26 -4.31 3.45
CA GLN A 102 23.24 -2.85 3.40
C GLN A 102 22.28 -2.34 2.33
N VAL A 103 22.32 -2.92 1.13
CA VAL A 103 21.42 -2.57 0.02
C VAL A 103 19.96 -2.76 0.44
N ILE A 104 19.60 -3.94 0.97
CA ILE A 104 18.22 -4.25 1.40
C ILE A 104 17.80 -3.34 2.56
N LYS A 105 18.71 -2.94 3.44
CA LYS A 105 18.39 -2.00 4.52
C LYS A 105 18.01 -0.61 3.99
N VAL A 106 18.66 -0.15 2.92
CA VAL A 106 18.39 1.15 2.29
C VAL A 106 17.16 1.08 1.36
N LYS A 107 16.98 -0.04 0.66
CA LYS A 107 15.92 -0.28 -0.33
C LYS A 107 15.19 -1.61 -0.07
N PRO A 108 14.43 -1.72 1.04
CA PRO A 108 13.77 -2.98 1.40
C PRO A 108 12.61 -3.37 0.47
N GLU A 109 12.10 -2.42 -0.31
CA GLU A 109 11.03 -2.59 -1.31
C GLU A 109 11.49 -3.36 -2.56
N VAL A 110 12.80 -3.38 -2.86
CA VAL A 110 13.34 -4.14 -3.99
C VAL A 110 13.61 -5.58 -3.53
N PRO A 111 13.06 -6.61 -4.19
CA PRO A 111 13.05 -7.97 -3.66
C PRO A 111 14.38 -8.72 -3.85
N TYR A 112 15.54 -8.10 -3.61
CA TYR A 112 16.85 -8.74 -3.78
C TYR A 112 17.07 -9.98 -2.90
N LEU A 113 16.27 -10.15 -1.85
CA LEU A 113 16.30 -11.35 -1.00
C LEU A 113 16.00 -12.65 -1.78
N VAL A 114 15.37 -12.57 -2.95
CA VAL A 114 15.14 -13.74 -3.83
C VAL A 114 16.42 -14.47 -4.21
N TRP A 115 17.54 -13.74 -4.36
CA TRP A 115 18.83 -14.31 -4.75
C TRP A 115 19.37 -15.31 -3.75
N VAL A 116 19.04 -15.17 -2.45
CA VAL A 116 19.50 -16.10 -1.41
C VAL A 116 19.07 -17.54 -1.69
N SER A 117 17.92 -17.72 -2.37
CA SER A 117 17.46 -19.05 -2.77
C SER A 117 18.32 -19.71 -3.86
N GLU A 118 18.87 -18.93 -4.79
CA GLU A 118 19.83 -19.40 -5.80
C GLU A 118 21.22 -19.64 -5.18
N TRP A 119 21.57 -18.87 -4.16
CA TRP A 119 22.87 -18.98 -3.49
C TRP A 119 22.95 -20.16 -2.54
N GLU A 120 21.83 -20.61 -1.96
CA GLU A 120 21.81 -21.65 -0.92
C GLU A 120 22.59 -22.92 -1.28
N PRO A 121 22.46 -23.51 -2.50
CA PRO A 121 23.20 -24.70 -2.88
C PRO A 121 24.72 -24.46 -3.00
N ARG A 122 25.12 -23.20 -3.29
CA ARG A 122 26.52 -22.78 -3.43
C ARG A 122 27.21 -22.56 -2.09
N ILE A 123 26.46 -22.47 -0.99
CA ILE A 123 26.99 -22.42 0.39
C ILE A 123 27.46 -23.83 0.77
N ALA A 124 28.57 -24.24 0.15
CA ALA A 124 29.15 -25.57 0.22
C ALA A 124 30.05 -25.77 1.47
N GLY A 125 30.43 -24.69 2.14
CA GLY A 125 31.24 -24.71 3.36
C GLY A 125 30.90 -23.53 4.27
N VAL A 126 30.36 -23.85 5.44
CA VAL A 126 29.90 -22.88 6.45
C VAL A 126 31.08 -22.18 7.14
N ASP A 127 32.22 -22.87 7.22
CA ASP A 127 33.40 -22.47 8.00
C ASP A 127 34.10 -21.20 7.46
N HIS A 128 33.73 -20.75 6.25
CA HIS A 128 34.25 -19.53 5.65
C HIS A 128 33.35 -18.31 5.86
N ILE A 129 32.14 -18.48 6.41
CA ILE A 129 31.22 -17.36 6.64
C ILE A 129 31.26 -16.99 8.13
N GLU A 130 31.53 -15.72 8.41
CA GLU A 130 31.61 -15.23 9.77
C GLU A 130 30.23 -15.24 10.45
N GLU A 131 30.20 -15.68 11.71
CA GLU A 131 29.00 -15.69 12.56
C GLU A 131 28.30 -14.32 12.56
N GLY A 132 29.07 -13.24 12.73
CA GLY A 132 28.56 -11.87 12.77
C GLY A 132 27.91 -11.43 11.45
N THR A 133 28.44 -11.85 10.32
CA THR A 133 27.91 -11.52 8.98
C THR A 133 26.55 -12.14 8.77
N ILE A 134 26.37 -13.43 9.08
CA ILE A 134 25.05 -14.07 8.97
C ILE A 134 24.05 -13.50 9.96
N ILE A 135 24.46 -13.27 11.21
CA ILE A 135 23.57 -12.66 12.21
C ILE A 135 23.10 -11.29 11.73
N GLY A 136 24.02 -10.44 11.27
CA GLY A 136 23.72 -9.10 10.77
C GLY A 136 22.81 -9.13 9.55
N PHE A 137 23.16 -9.94 8.55
CA PHE A 137 22.37 -10.09 7.33
C PHE A 137 20.95 -10.57 7.62
N VAL A 138 20.79 -11.71 8.30
CA VAL A 138 19.46 -12.28 8.56
C VAL A 138 18.61 -11.36 9.43
N SER A 139 19.20 -10.71 10.44
CA SER A 139 18.48 -9.73 11.26
C SER A 139 18.01 -8.53 10.45
N GLY A 140 18.83 -8.05 9.51
CA GLY A 140 18.53 -6.90 8.66
C GLY A 140 17.46 -7.16 7.60
N VAL A 141 17.35 -8.39 7.11
CA VAL A 141 16.42 -8.73 6.02
C VAL A 141 15.05 -9.23 6.48
N LEU A 142 14.78 -9.34 7.79
CA LEU A 142 13.49 -9.82 8.31
C LEU A 142 12.30 -9.03 7.78
N ARG A 143 12.41 -7.70 7.69
CA ARG A 143 11.35 -6.83 7.17
C ARG A 143 11.12 -7.06 5.68
N SER A 144 12.18 -7.18 4.88
CA SER A 144 12.09 -7.46 3.44
C SER A 144 11.47 -8.84 3.19
N LEU A 145 11.83 -9.84 4.01
CA LEU A 145 11.21 -11.16 3.95
C LEU A 145 9.69 -11.13 4.19
N ASP A 146 9.23 -10.29 5.12
CA ASP A 146 7.81 -10.14 5.43
C ASP A 146 7.04 -9.37 4.34
N MET A 147 7.72 -8.67 3.42
CA MET A 147 7.12 -8.02 2.24
C MET A 147 7.02 -8.94 1.01
N LEU A 148 7.76 -10.05 0.97
CA LEU A 148 7.66 -11.01 -0.14
C LEU A 148 6.35 -11.80 -0.03
N GLU A 149 5.81 -12.23 -1.17
CA GLU A 149 4.58 -13.03 -1.21
C GLU A 149 4.75 -14.36 -1.96
N GLY A 150 3.79 -15.26 -1.75
CA GLY A 150 3.68 -16.53 -2.48
C GLY A 150 4.92 -17.43 -2.43
N ASN A 151 5.23 -18.04 -3.58
CA ASN A 151 6.32 -19.00 -3.71
C ASN A 151 7.71 -18.36 -3.49
N VAL A 152 7.84 -17.08 -3.83
CA VAL A 152 9.09 -16.33 -3.69
C VAL A 152 9.47 -16.21 -2.22
N ARG A 153 8.53 -15.80 -1.37
CA ARG A 153 8.69 -15.78 0.09
C ARG A 153 9.05 -17.16 0.63
N HIS A 154 8.36 -18.20 0.18
CA HIS A 154 8.58 -19.56 0.65
C HIS A 154 10.01 -20.04 0.36
N LYS A 155 10.51 -19.83 -0.86
CA LYS A 155 11.88 -20.19 -1.26
C LYS A 155 12.95 -19.41 -0.49
N ALA A 156 12.78 -18.10 -0.36
CA ALA A 156 13.71 -17.26 0.40
C ALA A 156 13.78 -17.69 1.88
N LEU A 157 12.62 -17.93 2.50
CA LEU A 157 12.54 -18.41 3.87
C LEU A 157 13.18 -19.80 4.05
N ALA A 158 12.93 -20.74 3.13
CA ALA A 158 13.57 -22.06 3.15
C ALA A 158 15.10 -21.98 3.04
N ALA A 159 15.60 -21.09 2.18
CA ALA A 159 17.03 -20.87 2.00
C ALA A 159 17.69 -20.31 3.27
N LEU A 160 17.07 -19.29 3.89
CA LEU A 160 17.52 -18.73 5.16
C LEU A 160 17.54 -19.77 6.28
N VAL A 161 16.53 -20.64 6.36
CA VAL A 161 16.49 -21.74 7.33
C VAL A 161 17.61 -22.75 7.08
N SER A 162 17.83 -23.16 5.83
CA SER A 162 18.91 -24.10 5.49
C SER A 162 20.27 -23.53 5.90
N MET A 163 20.54 -22.28 5.54
CA MET A 163 21.76 -21.56 5.91
C MET A 163 21.94 -21.44 7.43
N LEU A 164 20.91 -21.01 8.17
CA LEU A 164 20.99 -20.90 9.63
C LEU A 164 21.19 -22.25 10.31
N ARG A 165 20.58 -23.33 9.83
CA ARG A 165 20.80 -24.69 10.36
C ARG A 165 22.26 -25.11 10.22
N LYS A 166 22.82 -24.91 9.03
CA LYS A 166 24.24 -25.15 8.73
C LYS A 166 25.15 -24.31 9.66
N MET A 167 24.88 -23.01 9.81
CA MET A 167 25.61 -22.13 10.73
C MET A 167 25.50 -22.55 12.21
N CYS A 168 24.33 -22.99 12.67
CA CYS A 168 24.15 -23.49 14.03
C CYS A 168 24.97 -24.76 14.32
N GLN A 169 25.24 -25.60 13.30
CA GLN A 169 26.09 -26.78 13.43
C GLN A 169 27.57 -26.39 13.55
N ALA A 170 28.02 -25.42 12.75
CA ALA A 170 29.39 -24.90 12.80
C ALA A 170 29.66 -24.10 14.08
N HIS A 171 28.67 -23.36 14.58
CA HIS A 171 28.78 -22.49 15.76
C HIS A 171 27.77 -22.89 16.86
N PRO A 172 27.92 -24.07 17.50
CA PRO A 172 26.93 -24.60 18.44
C PRO A 172 26.76 -23.79 19.74
N LYS A 173 27.65 -22.82 20.01
CA LYS A 173 27.57 -21.92 21.16
C LYS A 173 26.97 -20.54 20.83
N ALA A 174 26.74 -20.25 19.55
CA ALA A 174 26.21 -18.98 19.07
C ALA A 174 24.70 -18.88 19.31
N TYR A 175 24.30 -18.42 20.50
CA TYR A 175 22.89 -18.39 20.89
C TYR A 175 22.00 -17.56 19.94
N MET A 176 22.54 -16.50 19.33
CA MET A 176 21.82 -15.62 18.40
C MET A 176 21.42 -16.35 17.12
N LEU A 177 22.26 -17.27 16.61
CA LEU A 177 21.92 -18.08 15.44
C LEU A 177 20.72 -19.00 15.73
N PHE A 178 20.68 -19.63 16.92
CA PHE A 178 19.53 -20.43 17.34
C PHE A 178 18.27 -19.58 17.55
N TRP A 179 18.41 -18.34 18.03
CA TRP A 179 17.29 -17.41 18.16
C TRP A 179 16.73 -16.98 16.79
N LEU A 180 17.60 -16.63 15.84
CA LEU A 180 17.21 -16.33 14.45
C LEU A 180 16.56 -17.54 13.78
N LEU A 181 17.12 -18.74 13.96
CA LEU A 181 16.57 -19.98 13.44
C LEU A 181 15.16 -20.26 14.00
N SER A 182 14.95 -20.02 15.30
CA SER A 182 13.62 -20.09 15.90
C SER A 182 12.63 -19.11 15.27
N SER A 183 13.07 -17.87 15.01
CA SER A 183 12.27 -16.84 14.33
C SER A 183 11.87 -17.26 12.91
N MET A 184 12.78 -17.90 12.17
CA MET A 184 12.51 -18.42 10.82
C MET A 184 11.55 -19.61 10.85
N TYR A 185 11.76 -20.58 11.74
CA TYR A 185 10.83 -21.71 11.88
C TYR A 185 9.42 -21.26 12.26
N ARG A 186 9.28 -20.23 13.09
CA ARG A 186 7.95 -19.64 13.38
C ARG A 186 7.29 -19.06 12.13
N ARG A 187 8.04 -18.41 11.25
CA ARG A 187 7.53 -17.90 9.96
C ARG A 187 7.16 -19.01 8.98
N GLN A 188 7.76 -20.19 9.12
CA GLN A 188 7.38 -21.42 8.42
C GLN A 188 6.24 -22.18 9.10
N GLU A 189 5.74 -21.69 10.24
CA GLU A 189 4.75 -22.37 11.08
C GLU A 189 5.22 -23.74 11.63
N ASP A 190 6.52 -24.04 11.57
CA ASP A 190 7.12 -25.20 12.26
C ASP A 190 7.35 -24.88 13.73
N VAL A 191 6.26 -24.96 14.50
CA VAL A 191 6.24 -24.63 15.94
C VAL A 191 7.15 -25.54 16.76
N LEU A 192 7.36 -26.79 16.35
CA LEU A 192 8.18 -27.75 17.08
C LEU A 192 9.67 -27.43 16.90
N ALA A 193 10.13 -27.24 15.67
CA ALA A 193 11.51 -26.87 15.39
C ALA A 193 11.84 -25.47 15.95
N ALA A 194 10.89 -24.53 15.84
CA ALA A 194 11.01 -23.21 16.44
C ALA A 194 11.25 -23.28 17.95
N PHE A 195 10.47 -24.10 18.67
CA PHE A 195 10.61 -24.25 20.11
C PHE A 195 11.94 -24.92 20.49
N ALA A 196 12.38 -25.93 19.72
CA ALA A 196 13.67 -26.58 19.95
C ALA A 196 14.83 -25.57 19.81
N ALA A 197 14.82 -24.77 18.75
CA ALA A 197 15.82 -23.73 18.53
C ALA A 197 15.79 -22.64 19.61
N ALA A 198 14.61 -22.10 19.96
CA ALA A 198 14.47 -21.10 21.04
C ALA A 198 14.96 -21.64 22.39
N LYS A 199 14.64 -22.90 22.70
CA LYS A 199 15.06 -23.55 23.94
C LYS A 199 16.58 -23.70 24.01
N THR A 200 17.23 -24.03 22.89
CA THR A 200 18.69 -24.07 22.81
C THR A 200 19.27 -22.67 22.98
N ALA A 201 18.76 -21.67 22.26
CA ALA A 201 19.18 -20.27 22.40
C ALA A 201 19.11 -19.79 23.86
N TYR A 202 17.97 -20.00 24.53
CA TYR A 202 17.76 -19.59 25.92
C TYR A 202 18.61 -20.37 26.93
N LYS A 203 18.98 -21.63 26.63
CA LYS A 203 19.91 -22.40 27.45
C LYS A 203 21.33 -21.85 27.35
N LEU A 204 21.76 -21.48 26.14
CA LEU A 204 23.10 -20.97 25.86
C LEU A 204 23.30 -19.57 26.46
N ASN A 205 22.31 -18.69 26.32
CA ASN A 205 22.34 -17.37 26.93
C ASN A 205 20.94 -16.91 27.35
N LYS A 206 20.81 -16.47 28.61
CA LYS A 206 19.56 -15.92 29.14
C LYS A 206 19.61 -14.40 29.04
N CYS A 207 19.11 -13.87 27.94
CA CYS A 207 19.00 -12.43 27.71
C CYS A 207 17.57 -12.09 27.23
N TRP A 208 17.30 -10.81 27.02
CA TRP A 208 15.99 -10.35 26.54
C TRP A 208 15.56 -11.07 25.25
N ASN A 209 16.42 -11.10 24.22
CA ASN A 209 16.14 -11.75 22.93
C ASN A 209 15.69 -13.21 23.09
N THR A 210 16.45 -14.01 23.85
CA THR A 210 16.14 -15.44 24.00
C THR A 210 14.91 -15.70 24.86
N ALA A 211 14.62 -14.82 25.82
CA ALA A 211 13.38 -14.87 26.59
C ALA A 211 12.16 -14.52 25.70
N ILE A 212 12.26 -13.50 24.86
CA ILE A 212 11.25 -13.15 23.85
C ILE A 212 11.02 -14.32 22.88
N GLY A 213 12.09 -14.93 22.36
CA GLY A 213 11.99 -16.10 21.48
C GLY A 213 11.19 -17.25 22.12
N MET A 214 11.47 -17.57 23.39
CA MET A 214 10.70 -18.56 24.14
C MET A 214 9.23 -18.14 24.34
N ALA A 215 8.97 -16.87 24.64
CA ALA A 215 7.62 -16.35 24.83
C ALA A 215 6.79 -16.48 23.55
N LEU A 216 7.38 -16.10 22.42
CA LEU A 216 6.75 -16.18 21.11
C LEU A 216 6.48 -17.62 20.66
N CYS A 217 7.38 -18.57 20.94
CA CYS A 217 7.10 -19.99 20.70
C CYS A 217 5.93 -20.50 21.55
N PHE A 218 5.85 -20.12 22.83
CA PHE A 218 4.69 -20.49 23.64
C PHE A 218 3.40 -19.79 23.22
N LYS A 219 3.48 -18.55 22.71
CA LYS A 219 2.34 -17.84 22.11
C LYS A 219 1.81 -18.62 20.89
N ALA A 220 2.70 -19.02 19.98
CA ALA A 220 2.35 -19.83 18.80
C ALA A 220 1.74 -21.20 19.18
N GLN A 221 2.09 -21.76 20.34
CA GLN A 221 1.47 -22.98 20.89
C GLN A 221 0.15 -22.75 21.62
N GLY A 222 -0.36 -21.51 21.67
CA GLY A 222 -1.53 -21.13 22.47
C GLY A 222 -1.30 -21.21 23.99
N ASN A 223 -0.06 -21.37 24.46
CA ASN A 223 0.25 -21.50 25.89
C ASN A 223 0.47 -20.12 26.54
N ILE A 224 -0.64 -19.41 26.74
CA ILE A 224 -0.68 -18.03 27.29
C ILE A 224 0.10 -17.92 28.61
N ARG A 225 -0.05 -18.90 29.52
CA ARG A 225 0.59 -18.86 30.85
C ARG A 225 2.11 -18.89 30.74
N LYS A 226 2.67 -19.79 29.91
CA LYS A 226 4.12 -19.91 29.74
C LYS A 226 4.66 -18.73 28.93
N ALA A 227 3.96 -18.30 27.88
CA ALA A 227 4.33 -17.12 27.09
C ALA A 227 4.45 -15.89 27.98
N ALA A 228 3.42 -15.60 28.77
CA ALA A 228 3.44 -14.50 29.73
C ALA A 228 4.55 -14.61 30.77
N GLY A 229 4.88 -15.84 31.20
CA GLY A 229 5.98 -16.10 32.11
C GLY A 229 7.34 -15.72 31.51
N PHE A 230 7.54 -15.93 30.22
CA PHE A 230 8.78 -15.57 29.52
C PHE A 230 8.85 -14.09 29.13
N TYR A 231 7.75 -13.44 28.73
CA TYR A 231 7.72 -11.98 28.55
C TYR A 231 8.07 -11.24 29.85
N LYS A 232 7.52 -11.69 31.00
CA LYS A 232 7.90 -11.14 32.31
C LYS A 232 9.37 -11.38 32.68
N LYS A 233 10.01 -12.43 32.15
CA LYS A 233 11.45 -12.64 32.32
C LYS A 233 12.23 -11.70 31.41
N ALA A 234 11.79 -11.49 30.17
CA ALA A 234 12.41 -10.53 29.26
C ALA A 234 12.48 -9.13 29.90
N GLY A 235 11.36 -8.61 30.42
CA GLY A 235 11.34 -7.32 31.12
C GLY A 235 12.07 -7.27 32.47
N ARG A 236 12.59 -8.40 32.98
CA ARG A 236 13.54 -8.42 34.12
C ARG A 236 14.99 -8.47 33.67
N LEU A 237 15.24 -9.09 32.53
CA LEU A 237 16.57 -9.19 31.92
C LEU A 237 16.98 -7.87 31.27
N ASP A 238 16.00 -7.10 30.80
CA ASP A 238 16.19 -5.74 30.30
C ASP A 238 15.05 -4.83 30.82
N PRO A 239 15.21 -4.24 32.02
CA PRO A 239 14.17 -3.43 32.65
C PRO A 239 13.87 -2.10 31.96
N GLY A 240 14.80 -1.60 31.13
CA GLY A 240 14.65 -0.33 30.41
C GLY A 240 13.97 -0.47 29.05
N ASN A 241 13.56 -1.68 28.68
CA ASN A 241 13.00 -2.00 27.38
C ASN A 241 11.51 -2.37 27.54
N GLU A 242 10.65 -1.51 27.02
CA GLU A 242 9.20 -1.59 27.10
C GLU A 242 8.60 -2.66 26.19
N ALA A 243 9.29 -3.05 25.11
CA ALA A 243 8.74 -3.95 24.10
C ALA A 243 8.28 -5.30 24.66
N GLY A 244 8.99 -5.86 25.65
CA GLY A 244 8.57 -7.10 26.31
C GLY A 244 7.28 -6.97 27.14
N TYR A 245 6.95 -5.75 27.62
CA TYR A 245 5.69 -5.46 28.28
C TYR A 245 4.56 -5.15 27.30
N LEU A 246 4.88 -4.53 26.15
CA LEU A 246 3.93 -4.37 25.03
C LEU A 246 3.49 -5.74 24.53
N ASP A 247 4.42 -6.64 24.20
CA ASP A 247 4.12 -8.00 23.74
C ASP A 247 3.31 -8.81 24.78
N LEU A 248 3.56 -8.58 26.07
CA LEU A 248 2.79 -9.17 27.15
C LEU A 248 1.36 -8.60 27.21
N GLY A 249 1.23 -7.30 26.98
CA GLY A 249 -0.04 -6.60 26.86
C GLY A 249 -0.86 -7.16 25.71
N ASP A 250 -0.26 -7.25 24.52
CA ASP A 250 -0.88 -7.78 23.30
C ASP A 250 -1.31 -9.23 23.50
N LEU A 251 -0.44 -10.08 24.07
CA LEU A 251 -0.78 -11.47 24.42
C LEU A 251 -2.03 -11.53 25.33
N TYR A 252 -2.13 -10.66 26.33
CA TYR A 252 -3.30 -10.65 27.21
C TYR A 252 -4.53 -10.06 26.53
N LEU A 253 -4.36 -9.03 25.68
CA LEU A 253 -5.43 -8.37 24.95
C LEU A 253 -6.09 -9.33 23.96
N GLU A 254 -5.30 -10.00 23.13
CA GLU A 254 -5.74 -11.04 22.17
C GLU A 254 -6.53 -12.18 22.83
N ASN A 255 -6.35 -12.36 24.14
CA ASN A 255 -7.01 -13.40 24.93
C ASN A 255 -8.10 -12.85 25.86
N GLY A 256 -8.55 -11.61 25.67
CA GLY A 256 -9.63 -10.97 26.44
C GLY A 256 -9.29 -10.69 27.92
N LEU A 257 -8.01 -10.78 28.31
CA LEU A 257 -7.55 -10.61 29.69
C LEU A 257 -7.25 -9.13 30.00
N TYR A 258 -8.23 -8.25 29.79
CA TYR A 258 -8.07 -6.78 29.82
C TYR A 258 -7.39 -6.24 31.08
N LYS A 259 -7.74 -6.73 32.27
CA LYS A 259 -7.10 -6.29 33.53
C LYS A 259 -5.60 -6.64 33.60
N LYS A 260 -5.17 -7.72 32.95
CA LYS A 260 -3.76 -8.11 32.89
C LYS A 260 -3.03 -7.35 31.77
N ALA A 261 -3.70 -7.15 30.63
CA ALA A 261 -3.22 -6.34 29.53
C ALA A 261 -2.94 -4.91 29.99
N LEU A 262 -3.91 -4.26 30.64
CA LEU A 262 -3.77 -2.93 31.24
C LEU A 262 -2.53 -2.81 32.15
N LYS A 263 -2.31 -3.80 33.03
CA LYS A 263 -1.12 -3.82 33.90
C LYS A 263 0.19 -3.95 33.14
N ALA A 264 0.19 -4.63 32.00
CA ALA A 264 1.38 -4.78 31.17
C ALA A 264 1.65 -3.50 30.37
N TYR A 265 0.63 -2.93 29.71
CA TYR A 265 0.77 -1.66 28.99
C TYR A 265 1.14 -0.50 29.91
N ASN A 266 0.58 -0.41 31.12
CA ASN A 266 0.99 0.61 32.08
C ASN A 266 2.48 0.50 32.43
N LYS A 267 3.04 -0.71 32.54
CA LYS A 267 4.48 -0.87 32.73
C LYS A 267 5.30 -0.41 31.54
N ALA A 268 4.80 -0.62 30.32
CA ALA A 268 5.44 -0.08 29.12
C ALA A 268 5.40 1.46 29.13
N ALA A 269 4.26 2.04 29.49
CA ALA A 269 4.07 3.49 29.60
C ALA A 269 4.86 4.12 30.76
N ASP A 270 5.14 3.38 31.84
CA ASP A 270 6.01 3.82 32.94
C ASP A 270 7.47 3.94 32.48
N ILE A 271 7.91 3.09 31.54
CA ILE A 271 9.25 3.11 30.95
C ILE A 271 9.33 4.21 29.87
N GLN A 272 8.34 4.26 28.98
CA GLN A 272 8.22 5.28 27.94
C GLN A 272 6.85 5.98 28.02
N PRO A 273 6.78 7.13 28.71
CA PRO A 273 5.56 7.94 28.74
C PRO A 273 5.14 8.38 27.33
N GLY A 274 3.84 8.28 27.04
CA GLY A 274 3.31 8.69 25.73
C GLY A 274 3.56 7.70 24.58
N HIS A 275 3.98 6.47 24.87
CA HIS A 275 4.24 5.46 23.84
C HIS A 275 3.01 5.20 22.94
N GLU A 276 3.17 5.38 21.62
CA GLU A 276 2.09 5.37 20.63
C GLU A 276 1.30 4.06 20.58
N TRP A 277 1.94 2.93 20.88
CA TRP A 277 1.26 1.63 21.04
C TRP A 277 0.57 1.45 22.39
N ALA A 278 1.19 1.90 23.50
CA ALA A 278 0.72 1.58 24.84
C ALA A 278 -0.51 2.41 25.23
N VAL A 279 -0.50 3.71 24.97
CA VAL A 279 -1.57 4.64 25.39
C VAL A 279 -2.94 4.25 24.80
N PRO A 280 -3.11 4.03 23.49
CA PRO A 280 -4.41 3.60 22.97
C PRO A 280 -4.82 2.22 23.48
N SER A 281 -3.87 1.30 23.66
CA SER A 281 -4.17 -0.01 24.24
C SER A 281 -4.60 0.06 25.72
N ILE A 282 -4.08 1.02 26.49
CA ILE A 282 -4.52 1.34 27.85
C ILE A 282 -5.97 1.84 27.83
N LEU A 283 -6.27 2.85 27.02
CA LEU A 283 -7.63 3.41 26.88
C LEU A 283 -8.63 2.32 26.49
N TYR A 284 -8.26 1.47 25.52
CA TYR A 284 -9.07 0.32 25.11
C TYR A 284 -9.33 -0.62 26.29
N CYS A 285 -8.28 -1.04 27.00
CA CYS A 285 -8.44 -1.95 28.15
C CYS A 285 -9.30 -1.32 29.25
N GLU A 286 -9.12 -0.03 29.55
CA GLU A 286 -9.93 0.67 30.54
C GLU A 286 -11.40 0.71 30.16
N TYR A 287 -11.71 0.98 28.88
CA TYR A 287 -13.06 0.90 28.33
C TYR A 287 -13.61 -0.52 28.45
N MET A 288 -12.91 -1.54 27.96
CA MET A 288 -13.41 -2.92 28.02
C MET A 288 -13.68 -3.43 29.44
N ILE A 289 -13.01 -2.87 30.46
CA ILE A 289 -13.23 -3.21 31.88
C ILE A 289 -14.50 -2.58 32.46
N LYS A 290 -14.85 -1.35 32.09
CA LYS A 290 -15.98 -0.61 32.70
C LYS A 290 -17.12 -0.23 31.77
N GLN A 291 -16.82 0.07 30.49
CA GLN A 291 -17.77 0.41 29.43
C GLN A 291 -18.69 1.59 29.80
N ASP A 292 -18.08 2.71 30.19
CA ASP A 292 -18.80 3.94 30.58
C ASP A 292 -18.49 5.13 29.66
N ALA A 293 -19.39 6.12 29.68
CA ALA A 293 -19.30 7.32 28.84
C ALA A 293 -18.06 8.18 29.13
N GLU A 294 -17.55 8.17 30.38
CA GLU A 294 -16.32 8.89 30.75
C GLU A 294 -15.12 8.36 29.94
N ARG A 295 -15.01 7.04 29.80
CA ARG A 295 -13.93 6.40 29.02
C ARG A 295 -14.11 6.61 27.53
N LEU A 296 -15.33 6.57 27.02
CA LEU A 296 -15.60 6.92 25.61
C LEU A 296 -15.19 8.36 25.31
N GLY A 297 -15.51 9.32 26.18
CA GLY A 297 -15.07 10.71 26.00
C GLY A 297 -13.55 10.87 26.00
N LYS A 298 -12.82 10.07 26.79
CA LYS A 298 -11.34 10.03 26.74
C LYS A 298 -10.82 9.45 25.43
N ILE A 299 -11.46 8.39 24.93
CA ILE A 299 -11.13 7.77 23.64
C ILE A 299 -11.35 8.77 22.51
N GLU A 300 -12.49 9.45 22.49
CA GLU A 300 -12.84 10.47 21.49
C GLU A 300 -11.82 11.62 21.49
N ALA A 301 -11.52 12.16 22.68
CA ALA A 301 -10.51 13.22 22.83
C ALA A 301 -9.11 12.76 22.36
N TYR A 302 -8.74 11.51 22.65
CA TYR A 302 -7.45 10.95 22.22
C TYR A 302 -7.37 10.82 20.69
N ILE A 303 -8.40 10.26 20.05
CA ILE A 303 -8.45 10.12 18.58
C ILE A 303 -8.38 11.50 17.91
N LYS A 304 -9.15 12.48 18.41
CA LYS A 304 -9.15 13.85 17.88
C LYS A 304 -7.77 14.50 17.96
N ALA A 305 -7.00 14.23 19.01
CA ALA A 305 -5.66 14.77 19.20
C ALA A 305 -4.55 13.97 18.49
N ASN A 306 -4.81 12.72 18.09
CA ASN A 306 -3.80 11.79 17.58
C ASN A 306 -4.31 11.06 16.33
N THR A 307 -4.72 11.82 15.30
CA THR A 307 -5.39 11.32 14.09
C THR A 307 -4.54 10.31 13.29
N SER A 308 -3.22 10.44 13.33
CA SER A 308 -2.27 9.56 12.64
C SER A 308 -1.86 8.30 13.44
N ASN A 309 -2.34 8.12 14.67
CA ASN A 309 -1.94 6.96 15.48
C ASN A 309 -2.64 5.67 14.99
N GLY A 310 -1.87 4.81 14.31
CA GLY A 310 -2.39 3.56 13.73
C GLY A 310 -2.97 2.58 14.76
N ARG A 311 -2.38 2.47 15.96
CA ARG A 311 -2.87 1.57 17.02
C ARG A 311 -4.21 2.06 17.59
N ALA A 312 -4.37 3.37 17.73
CA ALA A 312 -5.62 4.00 18.14
C ALA A 312 -6.72 3.78 17.10
N ARG A 313 -6.39 3.92 15.82
CA ARG A 313 -7.30 3.61 14.72
C ARG A 313 -7.78 2.15 14.76
N GLU A 314 -6.87 1.21 14.98
CA GLU A 314 -7.19 -0.22 15.06
C GLU A 314 -8.09 -0.55 16.26
N LEU A 315 -7.75 -0.07 17.46
CA LEU A 315 -8.42 -0.51 18.70
C LEU A 315 -9.61 0.37 19.09
N LEU A 316 -9.46 1.69 18.97
CA LEU A 316 -10.36 2.64 19.60
C LEU A 316 -11.49 3.08 18.67
N LYS A 317 -11.19 3.28 17.38
CA LYS A 317 -12.17 3.77 16.41
C LYS A 317 -13.40 2.87 16.27
N PRO A 318 -13.29 1.52 16.26
CA PRO A 318 -14.45 0.65 16.22
C PRO A 318 -15.38 0.77 17.45
N LEU A 319 -14.91 1.38 18.55
CA LEU A 319 -15.71 1.62 19.76
C LEU A 319 -16.60 2.87 19.65
N LEU A 320 -16.44 3.67 18.59
CA LEU A 320 -17.19 4.89 18.32
C LEU A 320 -18.03 4.73 17.03
N PRO A 321 -19.03 3.83 16.99
CA PRO A 321 -19.88 3.68 15.81
C PRO A 321 -20.57 5.00 15.47
N GLY A 322 -20.45 5.43 14.21
CA GLY A 322 -20.90 6.75 13.73
C GLY A 322 -19.83 7.85 13.73
N SER A 323 -18.63 7.59 14.28
CA SER A 323 -17.48 8.51 14.14
C SER A 323 -16.73 8.35 12.83
N GLU A 324 -17.03 7.30 12.06
CA GLU A 324 -16.45 7.12 10.74
C GLU A 324 -16.99 8.18 9.80
N LEU A 325 -16.09 8.90 9.14
CA LEU A 325 -16.43 9.89 8.16
C LEU A 325 -16.39 9.23 6.76
N PRO A 326 -17.54 9.12 6.07
CA PRO A 326 -17.60 8.63 4.70
C PRO A 326 -16.63 9.38 3.79
N PHE A 327 -16.07 8.68 2.80
CA PHE A 327 -15.06 9.20 1.85
C PHE A 327 -13.70 9.58 2.47
N VAL A 328 -13.53 9.38 3.77
CA VAL A 328 -12.27 9.56 4.52
C VAL A 328 -11.82 8.23 5.08
N ASP A 329 -12.76 7.55 5.74
CA ASP A 329 -12.51 6.31 6.45
C ASP A 329 -12.87 5.07 5.65
N TYR A 330 -13.85 5.19 4.77
CA TYR A 330 -14.25 4.19 3.79
C TYR A 330 -14.84 4.89 2.57
N ILE A 331 -14.96 4.20 1.44
CA ILE A 331 -15.66 4.72 0.26
C ILE A 331 -17.07 4.12 0.26
N PRO A 332 -18.13 4.92 0.43
CA PRO A 332 -19.51 4.45 0.27
C PRO A 332 -19.79 3.91 -1.12
N GLU A 333 -20.64 2.90 -1.19
CA GLU A 333 -21.14 2.36 -2.46
C GLU A 333 -21.95 3.40 -3.22
N PRO A 334 -21.84 3.46 -4.56
CA PRO A 334 -22.66 4.36 -5.36
C PRO A 334 -24.14 3.96 -5.35
N GLN A 335 -25.02 4.96 -5.32
CA GLN A 335 -26.47 4.82 -5.11
C GLN A 335 -27.30 5.18 -6.35
N GLU A 336 -26.67 5.47 -7.49
CA GLU A 336 -27.38 5.71 -8.74
C GLU A 336 -28.32 4.57 -9.13
N ALA A 337 -29.43 4.88 -9.80
CA ALA A 337 -30.42 3.91 -10.23
C ALA A 337 -29.81 2.87 -11.17
N THR A 338 -28.88 3.28 -12.06
CA THR A 338 -28.13 2.34 -12.92
C THR A 338 -27.34 1.32 -12.10
N ILE A 339 -26.71 1.75 -11.00
CA ILE A 339 -25.95 0.86 -10.12
C ILE A 339 -26.87 -0.05 -9.32
N ASN A 340 -28.01 0.45 -8.84
CA ASN A 340 -28.97 -0.35 -8.12
C ASN A 340 -29.57 -1.46 -9.01
N VAL A 341 -29.89 -1.15 -10.27
CA VAL A 341 -30.34 -2.14 -11.25
C VAL A 341 -29.22 -3.15 -11.54
N LEU A 342 -27.99 -2.68 -11.73
CA LEU A 342 -26.83 -3.55 -11.94
C LEU A 342 -26.64 -4.53 -10.76
N ARG A 343 -26.77 -4.05 -9.52
CA ARG A 343 -26.70 -4.88 -8.31
C ARG A 343 -27.79 -5.95 -8.31
N GLN A 344 -29.03 -5.56 -8.59
CA GLN A 344 -30.16 -6.49 -8.68
C GLN A 344 -29.94 -7.55 -9.76
N VAL A 345 -29.43 -7.16 -10.93
CA VAL A 345 -29.12 -8.09 -12.03
C VAL A 345 -28.03 -9.08 -11.62
N ALA A 346 -26.97 -8.61 -10.97
CA ALA A 346 -25.88 -9.45 -10.50
C ALA A 346 -26.31 -10.46 -9.42
N GLU A 347 -27.20 -10.05 -8.51
CA GLU A 347 -27.76 -10.93 -7.47
C GLU A 347 -28.72 -11.97 -8.04
N GLN A 348 -29.59 -11.58 -8.97
CA GLN A 348 -30.64 -12.45 -9.50
C GLN A 348 -30.16 -13.39 -10.61
N ASN A 349 -29.16 -12.96 -11.40
CA ASN A 349 -28.66 -13.69 -12.56
C ASN A 349 -27.11 -13.63 -12.60
N PRO A 350 -26.42 -14.29 -11.65
CA PRO A 350 -24.96 -14.30 -11.61
C PRO A 350 -24.32 -14.93 -12.85
N ASP A 351 -25.05 -15.85 -13.50
CA ASP A 351 -24.65 -16.58 -14.70
C ASP A 351 -25.45 -16.14 -15.93
N LEU A 352 -25.62 -14.83 -16.13
CA LEU A 352 -26.41 -14.27 -17.24
C LEU A 352 -26.05 -14.97 -18.58
N GLU A 353 -26.94 -15.87 -19.04
CA GLU A 353 -26.71 -16.66 -20.25
C GLU A 353 -26.67 -15.72 -21.46
N SER A 354 -25.78 -16.01 -22.40
CA SER A 354 -25.48 -15.14 -23.52
C SER A 354 -26.69 -14.81 -24.39
N GLY A 355 -26.94 -13.50 -24.56
CA GLY A 355 -27.99 -12.95 -25.41
C GLY A 355 -29.11 -12.29 -24.61
N GLY A 356 -29.54 -11.10 -25.03
CA GLY A 356 -30.63 -10.35 -24.40
C GLY A 356 -30.45 -8.84 -24.50
N THR A 357 -31.51 -8.09 -24.23
CA THR A 357 -31.48 -6.62 -24.14
C THR A 357 -31.93 -6.19 -22.75
N ILE A 358 -31.06 -5.55 -22.00
CA ILE A 358 -31.41 -4.87 -20.75
C ILE A 358 -31.91 -3.48 -21.14
N SER A 359 -33.21 -3.23 -20.99
CA SER A 359 -33.78 -1.90 -21.23
C SER A 359 -33.92 -1.18 -19.90
N LEU A 360 -33.28 -0.02 -19.79
CA LEU A 360 -33.30 0.82 -18.60
C LEU A 360 -33.79 2.22 -18.98
N THR A 361 -34.75 2.74 -18.23
CA THR A 361 -35.20 4.14 -18.33
C THR A 361 -34.83 4.85 -17.05
N ILE A 362 -34.02 5.90 -17.17
CA ILE A 362 -33.64 6.77 -16.04
C ILE A 362 -34.26 8.15 -16.25
N SER A 363 -34.81 8.71 -15.16
CA SER A 363 -35.54 9.98 -15.21
C SER A 363 -34.65 11.17 -15.54
N HIS A 364 -33.38 11.12 -15.11
CA HIS A 364 -32.39 12.16 -15.29
C HIS A 364 -31.04 11.52 -15.66
N LEU A 365 -30.23 12.25 -16.43
CA LEU A 365 -28.85 11.86 -16.74
C LEU A 365 -28.04 11.63 -15.45
N GLU A 366 -27.52 10.41 -15.29
CA GLU A 366 -26.63 10.03 -14.20
C GLU A 366 -25.15 10.25 -14.59
N ALA A 367 -24.23 10.06 -13.62
CA ALA A 367 -22.81 10.16 -13.87
C ALA A 367 -22.37 9.15 -14.96
N PRO A 368 -21.58 9.55 -15.97
CA PRO A 368 -21.05 8.63 -16.98
C PRO A 368 -20.33 7.42 -16.39
N SER A 369 -19.67 7.55 -15.24
CA SER A 369 -19.03 6.44 -14.54
C SER A 369 -20.01 5.35 -14.10
N ALA A 370 -21.25 5.69 -13.75
CA ALA A 370 -22.28 4.70 -13.41
C ALA A 370 -22.64 3.83 -14.61
N ILE A 371 -22.77 4.46 -15.79
CA ILE A 371 -23.01 3.76 -17.06
C ILE A 371 -21.77 2.92 -17.43
N ARG A 372 -20.57 3.47 -17.26
CA ARG A 372 -19.31 2.77 -17.53
C ARG A 372 -19.14 1.53 -16.64
N ALA A 373 -19.55 1.58 -15.38
CA ALA A 373 -19.55 0.42 -14.48
C ALA A 373 -20.48 -0.71 -14.97
N MET A 374 -21.63 -0.35 -15.54
CA MET A 374 -22.56 -1.29 -16.19
C MET A 374 -21.93 -1.90 -17.44
N GLU A 375 -21.29 -1.09 -18.30
CA GLU A 375 -20.58 -1.59 -19.48
C GLU A 375 -19.47 -2.58 -19.10
N LEU A 376 -18.66 -2.27 -18.08
CA LEU A 376 -17.62 -3.17 -17.59
C LEU A 376 -18.20 -4.50 -17.09
N TYR A 377 -19.34 -4.45 -16.40
CA TYR A 377 -20.04 -5.66 -15.98
C TYR A 377 -20.49 -6.49 -17.17
N LEU A 378 -21.16 -5.87 -18.15
CA LEU A 378 -21.68 -6.57 -19.34
C LEU A 378 -20.54 -7.12 -20.22
N ASN A 379 -19.42 -6.40 -20.32
CA ASN A 379 -18.23 -6.82 -21.06
C ASN A 379 -17.55 -8.06 -20.46
N LYS A 380 -17.71 -8.34 -19.16
CA LYS A 380 -17.28 -9.63 -18.56
C LYS A 380 -17.92 -10.82 -19.28
N PHE A 381 -19.13 -10.65 -19.80
CA PHE A 381 -19.85 -11.64 -20.60
C PHE A 381 -19.56 -11.52 -22.11
N GLY A 382 -18.85 -10.47 -22.55
CA GLY A 382 -18.48 -10.20 -23.95
C GLY A 382 -17.47 -11.17 -24.56
N ARG A 383 -16.89 -12.08 -23.77
CA ARG A 383 -16.20 -13.27 -24.30
C ARG A 383 -17.18 -14.35 -24.81
N SER A 384 -18.47 -14.14 -24.63
CA SER A 384 -19.53 -14.96 -25.22
C SER A 384 -19.85 -14.52 -26.65
N ALA A 385 -20.33 -15.45 -27.47
CA ALA A 385 -20.70 -15.21 -28.87
C ALA A 385 -21.84 -14.18 -29.05
N ASN A 386 -22.56 -13.83 -27.98
CA ASN A 386 -23.68 -12.88 -28.02
C ASN A 386 -23.79 -12.09 -26.70
N PRO A 387 -23.05 -10.98 -26.52
CA PRO A 387 -23.13 -10.19 -25.28
C PRO A 387 -24.52 -9.56 -25.08
N PRO A 388 -24.98 -9.43 -23.83
CA PRO A 388 -26.18 -8.65 -23.53
C PRO A 388 -26.00 -7.19 -23.95
N LYS A 389 -27.04 -6.60 -24.56
CA LYS A 389 -27.04 -5.20 -24.99
C LYS A 389 -27.76 -4.32 -23.98
N LEU A 390 -27.18 -3.16 -23.65
CA LEU A 390 -27.86 -2.13 -22.85
C LEU A 390 -28.62 -1.19 -23.80
N ASN A 391 -29.92 -1.05 -23.58
CA ASN A 391 -30.75 -0.03 -24.20
C ASN A 391 -31.15 1.00 -23.13
N LEU A 392 -30.42 2.11 -23.09
CA LEU A 392 -30.61 3.16 -22.09
C LEU A 392 -31.46 4.29 -22.67
N THR A 393 -32.55 4.63 -21.99
CA THR A 393 -33.37 5.83 -22.28
C THR A 393 -33.22 6.81 -21.13
N ILE A 394 -32.94 8.08 -21.46
CA ILE A 394 -32.73 9.15 -20.50
C ILE A 394 -33.75 10.24 -20.80
N ASP A 395 -34.65 10.48 -19.84
CA ASP A 395 -35.79 11.37 -20.07
C ASP A 395 -35.38 12.85 -20.04
N ASN A 396 -34.54 13.25 -19.08
CA ASN A 396 -34.14 14.64 -18.86
C ASN A 396 -32.64 14.80 -18.58
N VAL A 397 -32.11 15.98 -18.87
CA VAL A 397 -30.80 16.43 -18.38
C VAL A 397 -31.06 17.37 -17.21
N PRO A 398 -30.47 17.13 -16.03
CA PRO A 398 -30.69 17.99 -14.87
C PRO A 398 -30.06 19.37 -15.09
N GLU A 399 -30.64 20.38 -14.46
CA GLU A 399 -30.08 21.75 -14.42
C GLU A 399 -29.50 22.04 -13.02
N PRO A 400 -28.24 22.53 -12.92
CA PRO A 400 -27.34 22.89 -14.02
C PRO A 400 -26.80 21.69 -14.83
N ASP A 401 -26.64 21.86 -16.15
CA ASP A 401 -26.19 20.78 -17.04
C ASP A 401 -24.83 20.17 -16.61
N PRO A 402 -24.80 18.88 -16.18
CA PRO A 402 -23.59 18.25 -15.64
C PRO A 402 -22.51 18.02 -16.70
N ARG A 403 -22.85 18.14 -17.98
CA ARG A 403 -21.93 17.93 -19.12
C ARG A 403 -21.08 19.16 -19.42
N GLN A 404 -21.44 20.32 -18.87
CA GLN A 404 -20.72 21.56 -19.07
C GLN A 404 -19.68 21.79 -17.95
N PRO A 405 -18.46 22.22 -18.27
CA PRO A 405 -17.51 22.66 -17.28
C PRO A 405 -17.92 24.03 -16.72
N ILE A 406 -17.54 24.32 -15.48
CA ILE A 406 -17.77 25.62 -14.83
C ILE A 406 -16.58 26.57 -14.95
N ALA A 407 -15.46 26.13 -15.53
CA ALA A 407 -14.30 26.95 -15.88
C ALA A 407 -13.62 26.45 -17.16
N GLU A 408 -12.90 27.32 -17.87
CA GLU A 408 -12.22 26.99 -19.13
C GLU A 408 -11.17 25.86 -19.00
N ASN A 409 -10.55 25.75 -17.83
CA ASN A 409 -9.56 24.70 -17.53
C ASN A 409 -10.17 23.45 -16.88
N GLY A 410 -11.51 23.33 -16.89
CA GLY A 410 -12.21 22.15 -16.39
C GLY A 410 -11.93 20.91 -17.23
N ALA A 411 -11.72 19.77 -16.58
CA ALA A 411 -11.45 18.51 -17.25
C ALA A 411 -12.67 18.06 -18.07
N MET A 412 -12.44 17.78 -19.35
CA MET A 412 -13.42 17.21 -20.28
C MET A 412 -13.12 15.72 -20.43
N LEU A 413 -13.69 14.90 -19.55
CA LEU A 413 -13.47 13.45 -19.54
C LEU A 413 -14.26 12.74 -20.64
N TRP A 414 -15.38 13.33 -21.07
CA TRP A 414 -16.37 12.71 -21.94
C TRP A 414 -16.76 13.60 -23.12
N ASN A 415 -16.82 13.00 -24.30
CA ASN A 415 -17.51 13.53 -25.48
C ASN A 415 -18.96 13.05 -25.44
N TYR A 416 -19.91 13.95 -25.73
CA TYR A 416 -21.33 13.64 -25.67
C TYR A 416 -21.98 13.66 -27.07
N GLU A 417 -22.69 12.58 -27.38
CA GLU A 417 -23.66 12.53 -28.48
C GLU A 417 -25.07 12.44 -27.87
N GLY A 418 -25.72 13.59 -27.68
CA GLY A 418 -26.96 13.67 -26.89
C GLY A 418 -26.66 13.40 -25.40
N PRO A 419 -27.33 12.44 -24.74
CA PRO A 419 -27.05 12.08 -23.35
C PRO A 419 -26.04 10.92 -23.22
N ILE A 420 -25.50 10.41 -24.34
CA ILE A 420 -24.56 9.28 -24.35
C ILE A 420 -23.13 9.83 -24.25
N ALA A 421 -22.39 9.36 -23.25
CA ALA A 421 -21.00 9.73 -23.00
C ALA A 421 -20.03 8.72 -23.61
N GLN A 422 -18.97 9.20 -24.26
CA GLN A 422 -17.83 8.40 -24.73
C GLN A 422 -16.52 8.99 -24.19
N PRO A 423 -15.52 8.16 -23.81
CA PRO A 423 -14.24 8.67 -23.33
C PRO A 423 -13.62 9.68 -24.30
N ALA A 424 -13.26 10.86 -23.80
CA ALA A 424 -12.65 11.91 -24.63
C ALA A 424 -11.14 11.70 -24.85
N MET A 425 -10.50 10.97 -23.94
CA MET A 425 -9.06 10.72 -23.91
C MET A 425 -8.72 9.37 -24.57
N PRO A 426 -7.51 9.23 -25.16
CA PRO A 426 -7.02 7.94 -25.64
C PRO A 426 -6.77 6.94 -24.49
N GLU A 427 -6.49 5.69 -24.82
CA GLU A 427 -6.13 4.68 -23.82
C GLU A 427 -4.83 5.07 -23.07
N PRO A 428 -4.77 4.86 -21.74
CA PRO A 428 -3.62 5.22 -20.92
C PRO A 428 -2.45 4.25 -21.09
N SER A 429 -1.23 4.71 -20.76
CA SER A 429 -0.07 3.82 -20.71
C SER A 429 -0.17 2.74 -19.62
N GLY A 430 0.44 1.57 -19.88
CA GLY A 430 0.43 0.45 -18.94
C GLY A 430 1.07 0.76 -17.57
N ARG A 431 2.02 1.71 -17.52
CA ARG A 431 2.68 2.13 -16.27
C ARG A 431 1.73 2.92 -15.36
N ALA A 432 0.93 3.82 -15.93
CA ALA A 432 -0.08 4.55 -15.17
C ALA A 432 -1.16 3.59 -14.65
N VAL A 433 -1.61 2.67 -15.50
CA VAL A 433 -2.59 1.63 -15.12
C VAL A 433 -2.07 0.74 -13.98
N ASP A 434 -0.82 0.30 -14.04
CA ASP A 434 -0.23 -0.54 -12.99
C ASP A 434 -0.15 0.20 -11.64
N ALA A 435 0.32 1.44 -11.64
CA ALA A 435 0.41 2.26 -10.42
C ALA A 435 -0.98 2.46 -9.77
N VAL A 436 -1.99 2.80 -10.58
CA VAL A 436 -3.38 2.97 -10.12
C VAL A 436 -3.93 1.65 -9.56
N ARG A 437 -3.73 0.54 -10.28
CA ARG A 437 -4.19 -0.79 -9.87
C ARG A 437 -3.57 -1.22 -8.55
N ARG A 438 -2.26 -1.02 -8.36
CA ARG A 438 -1.55 -1.38 -7.13
C ARG A 438 -2.12 -0.66 -5.92
N LEU A 439 -2.38 0.64 -6.03
CA LEU A 439 -3.03 1.40 -4.95
C LEU A 439 -4.47 0.92 -4.71
N ALA A 440 -5.26 0.78 -5.78
CA ALA A 440 -6.66 0.35 -5.71
C ALA A 440 -6.86 -1.04 -5.09
N MET A 441 -5.83 -1.91 -5.03
CA MET A 441 -5.91 -3.22 -4.39
C MET A 441 -5.68 -3.19 -2.86
N THR A 442 -5.24 -2.06 -2.30
CA THR A 442 -4.96 -1.93 -0.85
C THR A 442 -6.19 -1.50 -0.06
N PRO A 443 -6.37 -1.86 1.23
CA PRO A 443 -7.46 -1.36 2.05
C PRO A 443 -7.54 0.17 2.03
N TYR A 444 -8.75 0.73 1.84
CA TYR A 444 -8.93 2.17 1.74
C TYR A 444 -8.90 2.85 3.09
N GLN A 445 -8.04 3.86 3.20
CA GLN A 445 -8.11 4.92 4.20
C GLN A 445 -7.35 6.13 3.63
N ILE A 446 -7.89 7.34 3.77
CA ILE A 446 -7.38 8.52 3.05
C ILE A 446 -5.89 8.84 3.31
N GLU A 447 -5.41 8.77 4.54
CA GLU A 447 -4.02 9.06 4.91
C GLU A 447 -3.08 7.98 4.37
N ASP A 448 -3.43 6.71 4.56
CA ASP A 448 -2.64 5.59 4.07
C ASP A 448 -2.56 5.58 2.54
N TRP A 449 -3.68 5.82 1.86
CA TRP A 449 -3.72 5.93 0.41
C TRP A 449 -2.94 7.14 -0.09
N TYR A 450 -3.03 8.30 0.57
CA TYR A 450 -2.29 9.49 0.17
C TYR A 450 -0.78 9.30 0.33
N ARG A 451 -0.35 8.64 1.41
CA ARG A 451 1.06 8.27 1.63
C ARG A 451 1.55 7.27 0.59
N THR A 452 0.83 6.16 0.39
CA THR A 452 1.22 5.12 -0.58
C THR A 452 1.15 5.63 -2.02
N ALA A 453 0.19 6.49 -2.36
CA ALA A 453 0.19 7.21 -3.64
C ALA A 453 1.45 8.06 -3.79
N GLY A 454 1.93 8.69 -2.73
CA GLY A 454 3.18 9.45 -2.73
C GLY A 454 4.40 8.58 -3.00
N GLU A 455 4.45 7.37 -2.43
CA GLU A 455 5.50 6.38 -2.68
C GLU A 455 5.47 5.90 -4.14
N LEU A 456 4.28 5.55 -4.66
CA LEU A 456 4.10 5.12 -6.05
C LEU A 456 4.41 6.24 -7.04
N ALA A 457 4.02 7.48 -6.73
CA ALA A 457 4.25 8.66 -7.56
C ALA A 457 5.74 9.00 -7.71
N GLN A 458 6.65 8.54 -6.83
CA GLN A 458 8.09 8.72 -7.03
C GLN A 458 8.59 8.02 -8.31
N SER A 459 7.89 6.97 -8.73
CA SER A 459 8.18 6.27 -9.98
C SER A 459 7.48 6.90 -11.20
N LEU A 460 6.73 7.99 -11.01
CA LEU A 460 6.00 8.71 -12.05
C LEU A 460 6.47 10.18 -12.08
N THR A 461 6.31 10.83 -13.22
CA THR A 461 6.56 12.28 -13.36
C THR A 461 5.23 13.00 -13.64
N PRO A 462 5.14 14.33 -13.45
CA PRO A 462 3.93 15.09 -13.80
C PRO A 462 3.48 14.92 -15.26
N ALA A 463 4.35 14.45 -16.16
CA ALA A 463 4.00 14.10 -17.54
C ALA A 463 2.99 12.95 -17.66
N TYR A 464 2.77 12.17 -16.59
CA TYR A 464 1.75 11.12 -16.53
C TYR A 464 0.37 11.63 -16.10
N LEU A 465 0.18 12.92 -15.81
CA LEU A 465 -1.15 13.46 -15.48
C LEU A 465 -2.21 13.22 -16.58
N PRO A 466 -1.91 13.36 -17.89
CA PRO A 466 -2.86 12.99 -18.95
C PRO A 466 -3.21 11.50 -18.97
N ASP A 467 -2.25 10.62 -18.69
CA ASP A 467 -2.50 9.18 -18.58
C ASP A 467 -3.41 8.88 -17.39
N LEU A 468 -3.18 9.51 -16.24
CA LEU A 468 -4.03 9.32 -15.05
C LEU A 468 -5.46 9.83 -15.28
N LEU A 469 -5.64 10.92 -16.03
CA LEU A 469 -6.95 11.38 -16.49
C LEU A 469 -7.62 10.35 -17.41
N ALA A 470 -6.86 9.75 -18.33
CA ALA A 470 -7.36 8.70 -19.22
C ALA A 470 -7.79 7.42 -18.47
N VAL A 471 -7.09 7.05 -17.40
CA VAL A 471 -7.47 5.91 -16.54
C VAL A 471 -8.86 6.09 -15.92
N LEU A 472 -9.31 7.33 -15.67
CA LEU A 472 -10.64 7.60 -15.09
C LEU A 472 -11.78 7.09 -15.97
N THR A 473 -11.59 7.05 -17.29
CA THR A 473 -12.60 6.60 -18.28
C THR A 473 -12.25 5.25 -18.92
N HIS A 474 -10.98 4.85 -18.84
CA HIS A 474 -10.43 3.57 -19.32
C HIS A 474 -9.87 2.73 -18.16
N PRO A 475 -10.74 2.27 -17.24
CA PRO A 475 -10.31 1.46 -16.10
C PRO A 475 -9.84 0.06 -16.56
N PRO A 476 -8.84 -0.53 -15.88
CA PRO A 476 -8.45 -1.92 -16.15
C PRO A 476 -9.57 -2.90 -15.78
N GLU A 477 -9.53 -4.12 -16.32
CA GLU A 477 -10.49 -5.18 -15.99
C GLU A 477 -10.55 -5.44 -14.46
N PRO A 478 -11.75 -5.64 -13.88
CA PRO A 478 -11.90 -5.92 -12.46
C PRO A 478 -11.38 -7.32 -12.09
N PRO A 479 -10.76 -7.48 -10.89
CA PRO A 479 -10.50 -8.80 -10.33
C PRO A 479 -11.78 -9.62 -10.16
N GLU A 480 -11.70 -10.95 -10.26
CA GLU A 480 -12.89 -11.83 -10.18
C GLU A 480 -13.72 -11.65 -8.90
N SER A 481 -13.06 -11.32 -7.79
CA SER A 481 -13.66 -11.16 -6.46
C SER A 481 -14.25 -9.78 -6.19
N VAL A 482 -14.15 -8.82 -7.12
CA VAL A 482 -14.58 -7.43 -6.93
C VAL A 482 -15.60 -7.05 -7.99
N SER A 483 -16.74 -6.50 -7.59
CA SER A 483 -17.78 -6.02 -8.51
C SER A 483 -17.26 -4.86 -9.37
N SER A 484 -17.77 -4.73 -10.60
CA SER A 484 -17.28 -3.72 -11.57
C SER A 484 -17.43 -2.28 -11.08
N TRP A 485 -18.52 -1.95 -10.38
CA TRP A 485 -18.77 -0.60 -9.87
C TRP A 485 -17.84 -0.24 -8.71
N HIS A 486 -17.68 -1.15 -7.75
CA HIS A 486 -16.70 -1.00 -6.66
C HIS A 486 -15.27 -0.89 -7.20
N TRP A 487 -14.93 -1.69 -8.21
CA TRP A 487 -13.62 -1.63 -8.86
C TRP A 487 -13.39 -0.29 -9.56
N LEU A 488 -14.34 0.17 -10.37
CA LEU A 488 -14.24 1.45 -11.07
C LEU A 488 -14.05 2.61 -10.09
N GLN A 489 -14.87 2.66 -9.04
CA GLN A 489 -14.76 3.70 -8.02
C GLN A 489 -13.36 3.70 -7.39
N ARG A 490 -12.82 2.53 -7.04
CA ARG A 490 -11.45 2.43 -6.47
C ARG A 490 -10.37 2.85 -7.44
N ILE A 491 -10.48 2.49 -8.72
CA ILE A 491 -9.55 2.91 -9.77
C ILE A 491 -9.56 4.43 -9.91
N GLN A 492 -10.74 5.05 -9.96
CA GLN A 492 -10.86 6.50 -10.07
C GLN A 492 -10.28 7.21 -8.85
N TYR A 493 -10.57 6.71 -7.64
CA TYR A 493 -9.95 7.25 -6.42
C TYR A 493 -8.43 7.12 -6.46
N ALA A 494 -7.90 5.94 -6.77
CA ALA A 494 -6.45 5.72 -6.83
C ALA A 494 -5.76 6.63 -7.86
N ALA A 495 -6.35 6.83 -9.05
CA ALA A 495 -5.85 7.75 -10.05
C ALA A 495 -5.84 9.20 -9.56
N VAL A 496 -6.93 9.65 -8.92
CA VAL A 496 -7.02 11.00 -8.34
C VAL A 496 -5.98 11.23 -7.24
N PHE A 497 -5.73 10.23 -6.39
CA PHE A 497 -4.68 10.32 -5.37
C PHE A 497 -3.29 10.44 -6.00
N LEU A 498 -2.98 9.67 -7.05
CA LEU A 498 -1.72 9.82 -7.78
C LEU A 498 -1.61 11.19 -8.46
N MET A 499 -2.70 11.71 -9.04
CA MET A 499 -2.74 13.05 -9.64
C MET A 499 -2.44 14.13 -8.59
N ALA A 500 -3.01 14.01 -7.40
CA ALA A 500 -2.77 14.92 -6.28
C ALA A 500 -1.30 14.93 -5.83
N ARG A 501 -0.65 13.76 -5.82
CA ARG A 501 0.77 13.62 -5.47
C ARG A 501 1.73 14.09 -6.57
N LEU A 502 1.31 14.05 -7.84
CA LEU A 502 2.07 14.56 -8.98
C LEU A 502 1.85 16.04 -9.28
N SER A 503 0.79 16.64 -8.73
CA SER A 503 0.52 18.07 -8.93
C SER A 503 1.58 18.93 -8.23
N PRO A 504 2.16 19.94 -8.92
CA PRO A 504 3.26 20.74 -8.39
C PRO A 504 2.82 21.79 -7.36
N SER A 505 1.53 22.09 -7.29
CA SER A 505 0.95 23.15 -6.45
C SER A 505 -0.11 22.60 -5.48
N LYS A 506 -0.41 23.38 -4.44
CA LYS A 506 -1.52 23.16 -3.51
C LYS A 506 -2.41 24.42 -3.47
N PRO A 507 -3.75 24.29 -3.58
CA PRO A 507 -4.50 23.07 -3.86
C PRO A 507 -4.14 22.50 -5.25
N SER A 508 -4.18 21.18 -5.39
CA SER A 508 -3.76 20.49 -6.63
C SER A 508 -4.52 21.00 -7.86
N GLU A 509 -3.82 21.60 -8.83
CA GLU A 509 -4.42 22.10 -10.08
C GLU A 509 -5.11 20.99 -10.88
N ALA A 510 -4.56 19.78 -10.86
CA ALA A 510 -5.15 18.62 -11.53
C ALA A 510 -6.50 18.24 -10.89
N LEU A 511 -6.62 18.39 -9.57
CA LEU A 511 -7.85 18.08 -8.83
C LEU A 511 -8.86 19.22 -8.98
N LEU A 512 -8.40 20.48 -8.98
CA LEU A 512 -9.23 21.64 -9.31
C LEU A 512 -9.82 21.52 -10.72
N SER A 513 -9.02 21.06 -11.69
CA SER A 513 -9.50 20.81 -13.06
C SER A 513 -10.63 19.78 -13.08
N LEU A 514 -10.54 18.68 -12.31
CA LEU A 514 -11.64 17.72 -12.16
C LEU A 514 -12.90 18.37 -11.57
N CYS A 515 -12.76 19.13 -10.49
CA CYS A 515 -13.90 19.82 -9.85
C CYS A 515 -14.56 20.87 -10.76
N HIS A 516 -13.77 21.59 -11.55
CA HIS A 516 -14.27 22.58 -12.50
C HIS A 516 -14.77 21.97 -13.81
N GLY A 517 -14.44 20.71 -14.08
CA GLY A 517 -14.79 19.97 -15.29
C GLY A 517 -16.22 19.46 -15.31
N GLN A 518 -16.44 18.47 -16.16
CA GLN A 518 -17.72 17.75 -16.24
C GLN A 518 -17.99 16.99 -14.94
N SER A 519 -19.26 16.93 -14.53
CA SER A 519 -19.65 16.18 -13.33
C SER A 519 -19.56 14.68 -13.60
N ASP A 520 -18.69 14.00 -12.85
CA ASP A 520 -18.57 12.54 -12.83
C ASP A 520 -17.95 12.07 -11.50
N TRP A 521 -17.99 10.76 -11.21
CA TRP A 521 -17.50 10.17 -9.95
C TRP A 521 -16.09 10.58 -9.48
N PRO A 522 -15.10 10.85 -10.36
CA PRO A 522 -13.79 11.34 -9.93
C PRO A 522 -13.85 12.63 -9.09
N VAL A 523 -14.92 13.43 -9.20
CA VAL A 523 -15.15 14.60 -8.33
C VAL A 523 -15.23 14.21 -6.85
N ASN A 524 -15.81 13.05 -6.52
CA ASN A 524 -15.93 12.58 -5.13
C ASN A 524 -14.55 12.38 -4.49
N ALA A 525 -13.64 11.75 -5.24
CA ALA A 525 -12.25 11.58 -4.81
C ALA A 525 -11.53 12.93 -4.74
N ALA A 526 -11.77 13.82 -5.70
CA ALA A 526 -11.08 15.10 -5.77
C ALA A 526 -11.42 16.00 -4.59
N VAL A 527 -12.69 16.11 -4.20
CA VAL A 527 -13.09 16.90 -3.03
C VAL A 527 -12.54 16.32 -1.72
N ALA A 528 -12.51 14.99 -1.58
CA ALA A 528 -11.97 14.33 -0.40
C ALA A 528 -10.47 14.58 -0.24
N VAL A 529 -9.70 14.43 -1.33
CA VAL A 529 -8.25 14.66 -1.31
C VAL A 529 -7.90 16.14 -1.15
N LEU A 530 -8.65 17.05 -1.79
CA LEU A 530 -8.44 18.50 -1.61
C LEU A 530 -8.69 18.92 -0.16
N ALA A 531 -9.75 18.41 0.47
CA ALA A 531 -10.00 18.68 1.89
C ALA A 531 -8.88 18.14 2.78
N TYR A 532 -8.44 16.90 2.52
CA TYR A 532 -7.31 16.29 3.24
C TYR A 532 -6.01 17.09 3.09
N GLU A 533 -5.69 17.57 1.88
CA GLU A 533 -4.51 18.40 1.62
C GLU A 533 -4.54 19.75 2.32
N ALA A 534 -5.73 20.31 2.51
CA ALA A 534 -5.92 21.61 3.13
C ALA A 534 -5.89 21.57 4.67
N GLN A 535 -6.15 20.41 5.29
CA GLN A 535 -6.28 20.30 6.74
C GLN A 535 -5.10 20.94 7.49
N GLY A 536 -5.42 21.89 8.38
CA GLY A 536 -4.42 22.55 9.22
C GLY A 536 -3.71 23.73 8.57
N ASP A 537 -3.99 24.06 7.30
CA ASP A 537 -3.53 25.26 6.61
C ASP A 537 -4.70 26.22 6.36
N PRO A 538 -4.83 27.33 7.13
CA PRO A 538 -5.97 28.24 7.00
C PRO A 538 -6.19 28.86 5.62
N GLU A 539 -5.11 29.08 4.84
CA GLU A 539 -5.24 29.66 3.51
C GLU A 539 -5.77 28.62 2.51
N LEU A 540 -5.25 27.40 2.57
CA LEU A 540 -5.73 26.28 1.75
C LEU A 540 -7.16 25.88 2.11
N GLU A 541 -7.51 25.81 3.39
CA GLU A 541 -8.87 25.45 3.81
C GLU A 541 -9.91 26.48 3.32
N LYS A 542 -9.53 27.77 3.31
CA LYS A 542 -10.37 28.82 2.74
C LYS A 542 -10.56 28.64 1.23
N ALA A 543 -9.48 28.41 0.49
CA ALA A 543 -9.54 28.20 -0.96
C ALA A 543 -10.39 26.96 -1.32
N VAL A 544 -10.25 25.86 -0.58
CA VAL A 544 -11.06 24.65 -0.76
C VAL A 544 -12.52 24.88 -0.39
N SER A 545 -12.81 25.64 0.68
CA SER A 545 -14.19 26.01 1.03
C SER A 545 -14.87 26.87 -0.04
N GLU A 546 -14.14 27.81 -0.66
CA GLU A 546 -14.65 28.61 -1.78
C GLU A 546 -14.97 27.75 -3.02
N LEU A 547 -14.15 26.73 -3.30
CA LEU A 547 -14.45 25.73 -4.33
C LEU A 547 -15.72 24.93 -3.97
N PHE A 548 -15.85 24.50 -2.71
CA PHE A 548 -17.00 23.70 -2.28
C PHE A 548 -18.32 24.48 -2.40
N LEU A 549 -18.31 25.78 -2.10
CA LEU A 549 -19.45 26.66 -2.36
C LEU A 549 -19.85 26.68 -3.84
N ARG A 550 -18.87 26.78 -4.76
CA ARG A 550 -19.15 26.72 -6.21
C ARG A 550 -19.68 25.36 -6.65
N LEU A 551 -19.19 24.27 -6.06
CA LEU A 551 -19.71 22.93 -6.34
C LEU A 551 -21.14 22.74 -5.82
N MET A 552 -21.51 23.37 -4.70
CA MET A 552 -22.90 23.35 -4.22
C MET A 552 -23.88 23.97 -5.23
N GLU A 553 -23.47 25.00 -5.97
CA GLU A 553 -24.30 25.62 -7.00
C GLU A 553 -24.62 24.66 -8.17
N ARG A 554 -23.85 23.56 -8.31
CA ARG A 554 -24.07 22.51 -9.31
C ARG A 554 -25.03 21.41 -8.85
N ILE A 555 -25.47 21.43 -7.59
CA ILE A 555 -26.42 20.43 -7.07
C ILE A 555 -27.80 20.79 -7.65
N PRO A 556 -28.43 19.89 -8.44
CA PRO A 556 -29.73 20.16 -9.04
C PRO A 556 -30.83 20.21 -7.97
N GLN A 557 -31.91 20.96 -8.25
CA GLN A 557 -33.08 21.04 -7.37
C GLN A 557 -33.90 19.73 -7.36
N GLU A 558 -33.88 19.00 -8.47
CA GLU A 558 -34.55 17.72 -8.65
C GLU A 558 -33.55 16.65 -9.08
N GLY A 559 -33.75 15.41 -8.60
CA GLY A 559 -32.88 14.28 -8.90
C GLY A 559 -31.77 14.04 -7.86
N TYR A 560 -31.07 12.93 -8.03
CA TYR A 560 -29.93 12.53 -7.19
C TYR A 560 -28.63 13.15 -7.73
N CYS A 561 -27.76 13.60 -6.82
CA CYS A 561 -26.46 14.18 -7.17
C CYS A 561 -25.34 13.48 -6.41
N PHE A 562 -24.60 12.63 -7.13
CA PHE A 562 -23.64 11.67 -6.60
C PHE A 562 -22.49 12.26 -5.76
N PHE A 563 -22.13 13.53 -5.98
CA PHE A 563 -21.03 14.17 -5.24
C PHE A 563 -21.48 14.94 -4.01
N THR A 564 -22.80 15.11 -3.79
CA THR A 564 -23.31 15.88 -2.65
C THR A 564 -22.80 15.31 -1.34
N TYR A 565 -22.93 14.00 -1.14
CA TYR A 565 -22.51 13.36 0.10
C TYR A 565 -20.99 13.44 0.32
N ALA A 566 -20.21 13.23 -0.75
CA ALA A 566 -18.75 13.38 -0.70
C ALA A 566 -18.33 14.81 -0.37
N LEU A 567 -19.01 15.81 -0.95
CA LEU A 567 -18.75 17.23 -0.70
C LEU A 567 -18.96 17.58 0.78
N ILE A 568 -20.09 17.19 1.36
CA ILE A 568 -20.43 17.47 2.77
C ILE A 568 -19.45 16.80 3.73
N CYS A 569 -19.17 15.51 3.54
CA CYS A 569 -18.21 14.79 4.36
C CYS A 569 -16.80 15.36 4.23
N SER A 570 -16.40 15.79 3.02
CA SER A 570 -15.11 16.45 2.80
C SER A 570 -15.02 17.79 3.49
N TRP A 571 -16.11 18.57 3.49
CA TRP A 571 -16.13 19.87 4.14
C TRP A 571 -16.01 19.79 5.67
N LEU A 572 -16.64 18.77 6.27
CA LEU A 572 -16.56 18.52 7.72
C LEU A 572 -15.13 18.27 8.24
N GLN A 573 -14.20 17.92 7.34
CA GLN A 573 -12.78 17.76 7.66
C GLN A 573 -12.05 19.09 7.95
N LEU A 574 -12.53 20.20 7.39
CA LEU A 574 -11.83 21.49 7.48
C LEU A 574 -11.99 22.08 8.89
N SER A 575 -10.90 22.55 9.47
CA SER A 575 -10.88 23.09 10.84
C SER A 575 -11.40 24.54 10.93
N SER A 576 -11.34 25.28 9.83
CA SER A 576 -11.74 26.68 9.68
C SER A 576 -13.24 26.91 9.58
N ILE A 577 -14.06 25.87 9.38
CA ILE A 577 -15.51 26.04 9.35
C ILE A 577 -16.03 26.44 10.73
N ASP A 578 -16.92 27.43 10.76
CA ASP A 578 -17.53 27.85 12.01
C ASP A 578 -18.51 26.80 12.55
N VAL A 579 -18.84 26.93 13.84
CA VAL A 579 -19.70 25.97 14.55
C VAL A 579 -21.08 25.84 13.89
N LYS A 580 -21.64 26.94 13.37
CA LYS A 580 -22.98 26.94 12.79
C LYS A 580 -22.99 26.20 11.44
N LEU A 581 -22.00 26.46 10.59
CA LEU A 581 -21.85 25.76 9.32
C LEU A 581 -21.60 24.26 9.57
N ARG A 582 -20.77 23.93 10.56
CA ARG A 582 -20.53 22.53 10.95
C ARG A 582 -21.82 21.82 11.35
N GLU A 583 -22.63 22.42 12.23
CA GLU A 583 -23.93 21.86 12.64
C GLU A 583 -24.87 21.65 11.44
N GLN A 584 -24.89 22.58 10.49
CA GLN A 584 -25.69 22.45 9.26
C GLN A 584 -25.22 21.30 8.37
N LEU A 585 -23.91 21.18 8.17
CA LEU A 585 -23.30 20.10 7.39
C LEU A 585 -23.52 18.73 8.05
N GLU A 586 -23.41 18.64 9.39
CA GLU A 586 -23.69 17.41 10.14
C GLU A 586 -25.16 17.01 10.03
N GLN A 587 -26.09 17.97 10.14
CA GLN A 587 -27.51 17.68 9.93
C GLN A 587 -27.76 17.18 8.50
N TRP A 588 -27.17 17.83 7.50
CA TRP A 588 -27.35 17.43 6.11
C TRP A 588 -26.74 16.06 5.82
N LYS A 589 -25.57 15.76 6.38
CA LYS A 589 -24.97 14.41 6.34
C LYS A 589 -25.96 13.36 6.86
N ASN A 590 -26.54 13.59 8.04
CA ASN A 590 -27.49 12.66 8.65
C ASN A 590 -28.77 12.49 7.80
N ASP A 591 -29.26 13.58 7.20
CA ASP A 591 -30.44 13.53 6.32
C ASP A 591 -30.17 12.73 5.03
N LEU A 592 -28.93 12.75 4.52
CA LEU A 592 -28.52 11.94 3.36
C LEU A 592 -28.41 10.46 3.74
N GLU A 593 -27.81 10.15 4.90
CA GLU A 593 -27.67 8.78 5.41
C GLU A 593 -29.02 8.12 5.72
N GLN A 594 -30.07 8.88 6.03
CA GLN A 594 -31.42 8.35 6.28
C GLN A 594 -32.24 8.11 5.00
N ARG A 595 -31.78 8.64 3.85
CA ARG A 595 -32.42 8.45 2.54
C ARG A 595 -31.88 7.23 1.79
N GLU A 596 -30.71 6.75 2.19
CA GLU A 596 -30.15 5.44 1.82
C GLU A 596 -30.88 4.30 2.55
#